data_AF-A0A2D7PF09-F1
#
_entry.id   AF-A0A2D7PF09-F1
#
_cell.length_a   1.000
_cell.length_b   1.000
_cell.length_c   1.000
_cell.angle_alpha   90.00
_cell.angle_beta   90.00
_cell.angle_gamma   90.00
#
_symmetry.space_group_name_H-M   'P 1'
#
loop_
_entity.id
_entity.type
_entity.pdbx_description
1 polymer ?
#
loop_
_entity_poly.entity_id
_entity_poly.type
_entity_poly.pdbx_seq_one_letter_code
_entity_poly.pdbx_strand_id
1 'polypeptide(L)' 'MIKVIIQTSLGRALIYTSGHIIIAMSVVSILTGASLFEAGLIALIEPTINGAWYYLLDKLWTKNSN' A
#
# COMPACT_ATOMS: atom_id res chain seq x y z
N MET A 1 22.78 -12.22 -10.71
CA MET A 1 21.36 -12.60 -10.85
C MET A 1 20.43 -11.80 -9.95
N ILE A 2 20.57 -11.86 -8.61
CA ILE A 2 19.73 -11.08 -7.66
C ILE A 2 19.78 -9.56 -7.91
N LYS A 3 20.97 -8.98 -8.14
CA LYS A 3 21.12 -7.55 -8.46
C LYS A 3 20.34 -7.11 -9.71
N VAL A 4 20.16 -7.99 -10.69
CA VAL A 4 19.43 -7.69 -11.93
C VAL A 4 17.93 -7.64 -11.66
N ILE A 5 17.40 -8.56 -10.85
CA ILE A 5 15.99 -8.60 -10.45
C ILE A 5 15.63 -7.34 -9.66
N ILE A 6 16.50 -6.91 -8.73
CA ILE A 6 16.30 -5.69 -7.92
C ILE A 6 16.24 -4.42 -8.80
N GLN A 7 16.91 -4.40 -9.95
CA GLN A 7 16.87 -3.26 -10.87
C GLN A 7 15.58 -3.19 -11.70
N THR A 8 14.80 -4.26 -11.78
CA THR A 8 13.52 -4.26 -12.49
C THR A 8 12.46 -3.49 -11.71
N SER A 9 11.48 -2.91 -12.42
CA SER A 9 10.32 -2.25 -11.81
C SER A 9 9.56 -3.20 -10.88
N LEU A 10 9.42 -4.46 -11.27
CA LEU A 10 8.80 -5.51 -10.46
C LEU A 10 9.58 -5.79 -9.17
N GLY A 11 10.91 -5.96 -9.25
CA GLY A 11 11.75 -6.19 -8.08
C GLY A 11 11.69 -5.04 -7.08
N ARG A 12 11.73 -3.79 -7.59
CA ARG A 12 11.57 -2.59 -6.75
C ARG A 12 10.18 -2.52 -6.11
N ALA A 13 9.13 -2.86 -6.85
CA ALA A 13 7.76 -2.89 -6.33
C ALA A 13 7.60 -3.91 -5.20
N LEU A 14 8.14 -5.13 -5.36
CA LEU A 14 8.08 -6.16 -4.32
C LEU A 14 8.82 -5.76 -3.04
N ILE A 15 10.02 -5.16 -3.17
CA ILE A 15 10.80 -4.66 -2.03
C ILE A 15 10.02 -3.54 -1.31
N TYR A 16 9.49 -2.59 -2.07
CA TYR A 16 8.70 -1.48 -1.53
C TYR A 16 7.47 -1.99 -0.77
N THR A 17 6.67 -2.86 -1.37
CA THR A 17 5.45 -3.41 -0.76
C THR A 17 5.78 -4.22 0.50
N SER A 18 6.84 -5.03 0.49
CA SER A 18 7.26 -5.79 1.67
C SER A 18 7.69 -4.86 2.81
N GLY A 19 8.45 -3.81 2.49
CA GLY A 19 8.85 -2.79 3.46
C GLY A 19 7.65 -2.05 4.04
N HIS A 20 6.70 -1.63 3.20
CA HIS A 20 5.44 -0.99 3.62
C HIS A 20 4.69 -1.84 4.63
N ILE A 21 4.48 -3.14 4.34
CA ILE A 21 3.75 -4.04 5.23
C ILE A 21 4.43 -4.13 6.60
N ILE A 22 5.76 -4.32 6.63
CA ILE A 22 6.51 -4.42 7.90
C ILE A 22 6.41 -3.14 8.72
N ILE A 23 6.60 -1.98 8.06
CA ILE A 23 6.56 -0.67 8.73
C ILE A 23 5.15 -0.38 9.24
N ALA A 24 4.12 -0.54 8.40
CA ALA A 24 2.73 -0.28 8.74
C ALA A 24 2.25 -1.18 9.89
N MET A 25 2.53 -2.48 9.84
CA MET A 25 2.20 -3.41 10.92
C MET A 25 2.86 -3.00 12.25
N SER A 26 4.14 -2.63 12.21
CA SER A 26 4.89 -2.23 13.40
C SER A 26 4.32 -0.94 14.00
N VAL A 27 4.11 0.09 13.17
CA VAL A 27 3.60 1.39 13.60
C VAL A 27 2.19 1.26 14.17
N VAL A 28 1.29 0.58 13.47
CA VAL A 28 -0.10 0.41 13.93
C VAL A 28 -0.15 -0.38 15.23
N SER A 29 0.60 -1.48 15.34
CA SER A 29 0.62 -2.29 16.56
C SER A 29 1.19 -1.51 17.75
N ILE A 30 2.27 -0.75 17.56
CA ILE A 30 2.88 0.08 18.62
C ILE A 30 1.94 1.21 19.07
N LEU A 31 1.30 1.90 18.11
CA LEU A 31 0.50 3.09 18.43
C LEU A 31 -0.89 2.76 18.98
N THR A 32 -1.49 1.64 18.56
CA THR A 32 -2.88 1.30 18.92
C THR A 32 -2.99 0.12 19.88
N GLY A 33 -1.91 -0.67 20.04
CA GLY A 33 -1.94 -1.94 20.78
C GLY A 33 -2.64 -3.08 20.03
N ALA A 34 -3.04 -2.88 18.77
CA ALA A 34 -3.64 -3.91 17.94
C ALA A 34 -2.67 -5.07 17.69
N SER A 35 -3.21 -6.28 17.50
CA SER A 35 -2.41 -7.44 17.16
C SER A 35 -1.74 -7.26 15.78
N LEU A 36 -0.61 -7.93 15.56
CA LEU A 36 0.06 -7.90 14.25
C LEU A 36 -0.86 -8.36 13.12
N PHE A 37 -1.80 -9.28 13.38
CA PHE A 37 -2.76 -9.74 12.39
C PHE A 37 -3.72 -8.64 11.97
N GLU A 38 -4.31 -7.93 12.95
CA GLU A 38 -5.20 -6.78 12.68
C GLU A 38 -4.44 -5.65 11.98
N ALA A 39 -3.23 -5.34 12.44
CA ALA A 39 -2.36 -4.35 11.82
C ALA A 39 -1.98 -4.73 10.37
N GLY A 40 -1.74 -6.01 10.11
CA GLY A 40 -1.45 -6.53 8.77
C GLY A 40 -2.64 -6.47 7.82
N LEU A 41 -3.84 -6.74 8.34
CA LEU A 41 -5.08 -6.59 7.59
C LEU A 41 -5.28 -5.12 7.19
N ILE A 42 -5.10 -4.19 8.13
CA ILE A 42 -5.18 -2.74 7.85
C ILE A 42 -4.13 -2.33 6.82
N ALA A 43 -2.88 -2.80 6.94
CA ALA A 43 -1.78 -2.45 6.03
C ALA A 43 -2.04 -2.84 4.56
N LEU A 44 -2.96 -3.78 4.30
CA LEU A 44 -3.38 -4.19 2.95
C LEU A 44 -4.70 -3.53 2.51
N ILE A 45 -5.69 -3.46 3.40
CA ILE A 45 -7.02 -2.94 3.09
C ILE A 45 -6.99 -1.43 2.86
N GLU A 46 -6.32 -0.68 3.72
CA GLU A 46 -6.26 0.78 3.68
C GLU A 46 -5.75 1.32 2.33
N PRO A 47 -4.58 0.88 1.81
CA PRO A 47 -4.11 1.34 0.50
C PRO A 47 -5.03 0.92 -0.66
N THR A 48 -5.73 -0.21 -0.54
CA THR A 48 -6.69 -0.67 -1.56
C THR A 48 -7.92 0.23 -1.60
N ILE A 49 -8.49 0.56 -0.43
CA ILE A 49 -9.63 1.46 -0.32
C ILE A 49 -9.25 2.87 -0.79
N ASN A 50 -8.07 3.37 -0.39
CA ASN A 50 -7.58 4.67 -0.84
C ASN A 50 -7.41 4.72 -2.36
N GLY A 51 -6.89 3.65 -2.98
CA GLY A 51 -6.80 3.54 -4.43
C GLY A 51 -8.16 3.55 -5.13
N ALA A 52 -9.15 2.82 -4.59
CA ALA A 52 -10.52 2.81 -5.12
C ALA A 52 -11.18 4.19 -4.99
N TRP A 53 -11.01 4.87 -3.86
CA TRP A 53 -11.52 6.22 -3.65
C TRP A 53 -10.88 7.23 -4.61
N TYR A 54 -9.56 7.17 -4.78
CA TYR A 54 -8.86 8.00 -5.76
C TYR A 54 -9.41 7.79 -7.18
N TYR A 55 -9.64 6.54 -7.59
CA TYR A 55 -10.24 6.24 -8.90
C TYR A 55 -11.65 6.85 -9.07
N LEU A 56 -12.48 6.81 -8.02
CA LEU A 56 -13.80 7.45 -8.05
C LEU A 56 -13.68 8.98 -8.19
N LEU A 57 -12.79 9.62 -7.43
CA LEU A 57 -12.55 11.05 -7.52
C LEU A 57 -12.04 11.47 -8.90
N ASP A 58 -11.05 10.75 -9.44
CA ASP A 58 -10.50 10.96 -10.77
C ASP A 58 -11.59 10.91 -11.84
N LYS A 59 -12.47 9.90 -11.77
CA LYS A 59 -13.61 9.76 -12.67
C LYS A 59 -14.61 10.92 -12.55
N LEU A 60 -14.88 11.41 -11.33
CA LEU A 60 -15.80 12.53 -11.11
C LEU A 60 -15.24 13.85 -11.65
N TRP A 61 -13.96 14.13 -11.42
CA TRP A 61 -13.32 15.35 -11.92
C TRP A 61 -13.17 15.36 -13.44
N THR A 62 -12.81 14.23 -14.03
CA THR A 62 -12.64 14.12 -15.49
C THR A 62 -13.99 14.16 -16.22
N LYS A 63 -15.09 13.74 -15.55
CA LYS A 63 -16.45 13.81 -16.12
C LYS A 63 -16.99 15.24 -16.26
N ASN A 64 -16.53 16.19 -15.44
CA ASN A 64 -16.96 17.59 -15.48
C ASN A 64 -16.03 18.51 -16.31
N SER A 65 -15.00 17.97 -16.95
CA SER A 65 -14.08 18.71 -17.82
C SER A 65 -14.43 18.59 -19.32
N ASN A 66 -15.69 18.26 -19.64
CA ASN A 66 -16.28 18.30 -20.99
C ASN A 66 -17.52 19.18 -20.98
#